data_AF-A0A397FZ30-F1
#
_entry.id   AF-A0A397FZ30-F1
#
_cell.length_a   1.000
_cell.length_b   1.000
_cell.length_c   1.000
_cell.angle_alpha   90.00
_cell.angle_beta   90.00
_cell.angle_gamma   90.00
#
_symmetry.space_group_name_H-M   'P 1'
#
loop_
_entity.id
_entity.type
_entity.pdbx_description
1 polymer ?
#
loop_
_entity_poly.entity_id
_entity_poly.type
_entity_poly.pdbx_seq_one_letter_code
_entity_poly.pdbx_strand_id
1 'polypeptide(L)'
;MLHELFAFLPVVDQHVHNVIENPGQIPLHHILAETSDPTVLADHVPHTLCYLRTLHDLASLFTCGADEVETVRQSIPVEQLAMLSYVNVHALLIDDGYQPRGLVNYPLEWHAQYVPVVKRIYRIEVEVSKFIDDVSNPAYDTIDGVRAAFEAAVRADHGSIVGLKSVVCYRTGLSIQRPYT
;
A
#
# COMPACT_ATOMS: atom_id res chain seq x y z
N MET A 1 -21.91 13.21 20.36
CA MET A 1 -20.98 13.42 21.49
C MET A 1 -19.64 12.70 21.35
N LEU A 2 -19.53 11.36 21.31
CA LEU A 2 -18.23 10.69 21.03
C LEU A 2 -17.96 10.47 19.53
N HIS A 3 -18.98 10.11 18.75
CA HIS A 3 -18.83 9.91 17.30
C HIS A 3 -18.40 11.19 16.57
N GLU A 4 -18.99 12.34 16.94
CA GLU A 4 -18.58 13.65 16.42
C GLU A 4 -17.12 13.96 16.74
N LEU A 5 -16.65 13.64 17.96
CA LEU A 5 -15.26 13.84 18.33
C LEU A 5 -14.31 13.03 17.44
N PHE A 6 -14.60 11.74 17.24
CA PHE A 6 -13.77 10.87 16.40
C PHE A 6 -13.79 11.26 14.92
N ALA A 7 -14.90 11.83 14.43
CA ALA A 7 -15.04 12.24 13.03
C ALA A 7 -14.05 13.35 12.61
N PHE A 8 -13.52 14.13 13.56
CA PHE A 8 -12.58 15.23 13.30
C PHE A 8 -11.15 14.95 13.79
N LEU A 9 -10.87 13.78 14.36
CA LEU A 9 -9.50 13.44 14.73
C LEU A 9 -8.70 13.17 13.46
N PRO A 10 -7.52 13.80 13.28
CA PRO A 10 -6.68 13.51 12.14
C PRO A 10 -6.22 12.05 12.15
N VAL A 11 -6.28 11.40 10.99
CA VAL A 11 -5.89 10.00 10.82
C VAL A 11 -4.39 9.90 10.55
N VAL A 12 -3.73 9.00 11.28
CA VAL A 12 -2.39 8.50 10.94
C VAL A 12 -2.57 7.09 10.39
N ASP A 13 -2.45 6.95 9.07
CA ASP A 13 -2.49 5.63 8.47
C ASP A 13 -1.09 5.02 8.50
N GLN A 14 -0.91 4.09 9.44
CA GLN A 14 0.40 3.53 9.77
C GLN A 14 0.85 2.42 8.81
N HIS A 15 0.02 1.96 7.88
CA HIS A 15 0.43 0.98 6.89
C HIS A 15 -0.48 0.98 5.66
N VAL A 16 -0.05 1.67 4.62
CA VAL A 16 -0.71 1.65 3.31
C VAL A 16 0.24 1.19 2.22
N HIS A 17 -0.33 0.78 1.09
CA HIS A 17 0.43 0.60 -0.15
C HIS A 17 0.38 1.87 -1.00
N ASN A 18 1.33 1.96 -1.92
CA ASN A 18 1.47 3.12 -2.78
C ASN A 18 0.28 3.22 -3.77
N VAL A 19 -0.05 4.45 -4.17
CA VAL A 19 -1.04 4.71 -5.23
C VAL A 19 -0.40 4.41 -6.58
N ILE A 20 -1.14 3.73 -7.44
CA ILE A 20 -0.73 3.42 -8.82
C ILE A 20 -1.15 4.51 -9.79
N GLU A 21 -0.44 4.59 -10.91
CA GLU A 21 -0.87 5.34 -12.08
C GLU A 21 -2.14 4.73 -12.69
N ASN A 22 -3.06 5.59 -13.13
CA ASN A 22 -4.32 5.22 -13.77
C ASN A 22 -5.14 4.17 -12.98
N PRO A 23 -5.47 4.40 -11.69
CA PRO A 23 -6.18 3.41 -10.86
C PRO A 23 -7.58 3.08 -11.38
N GLY A 24 -8.17 3.95 -12.21
CA GLY A 24 -9.44 3.69 -12.91
C GLY A 24 -9.43 2.42 -13.76
N GLN A 25 -8.26 1.98 -14.25
CA GLN A 25 -8.18 0.78 -15.11
C GLN A 25 -8.46 -0.54 -14.37
N ILE A 26 -8.32 -0.55 -13.04
CA ILE A 26 -8.63 -1.73 -12.22
C ILE A 26 -10.08 -1.65 -11.77
N PRO A 27 -10.93 -2.64 -12.06
CA PRO A 27 -12.30 -2.66 -11.56
C PRO A 27 -12.35 -2.61 -10.02
N LEU A 28 -13.31 -1.89 -9.43
CA LEU A 28 -13.40 -1.76 -7.97
C LEU A 28 -13.42 -3.11 -7.23
N HIS A 29 -14.15 -4.09 -7.76
CA HIS A 29 -14.24 -5.42 -7.17
C HIS A 29 -12.89 -6.19 -7.19
N HIS A 30 -11.96 -5.86 -8.08
CA HIS A 30 -10.61 -6.45 -8.05
C HIS A 30 -9.76 -5.91 -6.89
N ILE A 31 -9.99 -4.66 -6.48
CA ILE A 31 -9.21 -4.00 -5.42
C ILE A 31 -9.64 -4.51 -4.03
N LEU A 32 -10.86 -5.03 -3.90
CA LEU A 32 -11.46 -5.45 -2.63
C LEU A 32 -11.29 -6.95 -2.33
N ALA A 33 -10.42 -7.64 -3.07
CA ALA A 33 -10.20 -9.07 -2.92
C ALA A 33 -8.73 -9.45 -3.06
N GLU A 34 -8.29 -10.39 -2.23
CA GLU A 34 -6.91 -10.92 -2.21
C GLU A 34 -6.75 -12.13 -3.14
N THR A 35 -7.41 -12.11 -4.31
CA THR A 35 -7.38 -13.20 -5.29
C THR A 35 -7.33 -12.67 -6.70
N SER A 36 -6.70 -13.43 -7.59
CA SER A 36 -6.74 -13.22 -9.04
C SER A 36 -7.69 -14.19 -9.74
N ASP A 37 -8.45 -15.00 -9.00
CA ASP A 37 -9.40 -15.95 -9.57
C ASP A 37 -10.57 -15.18 -10.22
N PRO A 38 -10.72 -15.26 -11.56
CA PRO A 38 -11.72 -14.45 -12.27
C PRO A 38 -13.15 -14.81 -11.90
N THR A 39 -13.42 -16.07 -11.51
CA THR A 39 -14.74 -16.51 -11.07
C THR A 39 -15.06 -15.93 -9.70
N VAL A 40 -14.11 -15.97 -8.75
CA VAL A 40 -14.32 -15.35 -7.44
C VAL A 40 -14.53 -13.85 -7.56
N LEU A 41 -13.71 -13.18 -8.38
CA LEU A 41 -13.82 -11.74 -8.63
C LEU A 41 -15.19 -11.38 -9.21
N ALA A 42 -15.63 -12.06 -10.27
CA ALA A 42 -16.88 -11.73 -10.96
C ALA A 42 -18.14 -12.14 -10.16
N ASP A 43 -18.14 -13.35 -9.59
CA ASP A 43 -19.37 -13.98 -9.09
C ASP A 43 -19.51 -13.93 -7.56
N HIS A 44 -18.46 -13.58 -6.82
CA HIS A 44 -18.49 -13.61 -5.35
C HIS A 44 -18.18 -12.28 -4.69
N VAL A 45 -17.16 -11.54 -5.17
CA VAL A 45 -16.80 -10.24 -4.57
C VAL A 45 -17.98 -9.25 -4.52
N PRO A 46 -18.83 -9.12 -5.55
CA PRO A 46 -19.97 -8.21 -5.53
C PRO A 46 -20.99 -8.49 -4.42
N HIS A 47 -20.98 -9.69 -3.84
CA HIS A 47 -21.87 -10.10 -2.76
C HIS A 47 -21.23 -9.99 -1.36
N THR A 48 -19.96 -9.58 -1.28
CA THR A 48 -19.28 -9.40 0.01
C THR A 48 -19.74 -8.13 0.72
N LEU A 49 -19.76 -8.14 2.06
CA LEU A 49 -20.06 -6.95 2.85
C LEU A 49 -19.07 -5.81 2.59
N CYS A 50 -17.80 -6.14 2.34
CA CYS A 50 -16.75 -5.17 2.00
C CYS A 50 -17.10 -4.42 0.71
N TYR A 51 -17.46 -5.14 -0.35
CA TYR A 51 -17.86 -4.54 -1.62
C TYR A 51 -19.11 -3.68 -1.47
N LEU A 52 -20.17 -4.22 -0.87
CA LEU A 52 -21.45 -3.51 -0.71
C LEU A 52 -21.30 -2.23 0.15
N ARG A 53 -20.52 -2.29 1.23
CA ARG A 53 -20.23 -1.12 2.06
C ARG A 53 -19.42 -0.09 1.29
N THR A 54 -18.35 -0.52 0.61
CA THR A 54 -17.49 0.38 -0.18
C THR A 54 -18.29 1.07 -1.27
N LEU A 55 -19.19 0.35 -1.95
CA LEU A 55 -20.04 0.91 -2.99
C LEU A 55 -20.93 2.03 -2.44
N HIS A 56 -21.55 1.80 -1.28
CA HIS A 56 -22.38 2.81 -0.60
C HIS A 56 -21.57 4.05 -0.17
N ASP A 57 -20.39 3.84 0.40
CA ASP A 57 -19.55 4.93 0.90
C ASP A 57 -18.98 5.77 -0.26
N LEU A 58 -18.57 5.11 -1.35
CA LEU A 58 -18.11 5.79 -2.57
C LEU A 58 -19.25 6.50 -3.30
N ALA A 59 -20.46 5.92 -3.36
CA ALA A 59 -21.64 6.59 -3.92
C ALA A 59 -21.93 7.89 -3.17
N SER A 60 -21.81 7.87 -1.85
CA SER A 60 -21.94 9.05 -0.99
C SER A 60 -20.82 10.07 -1.24
N LEU A 61 -19.56 9.61 -1.30
CA LEU A 61 -18.38 10.46 -1.53
C LEU A 61 -18.44 11.14 -2.90
N PHE A 62 -18.84 10.42 -3.94
CA PHE A 62 -18.93 10.91 -5.31
C PHE A 62 -20.26 11.59 -5.63
N THR A 63 -21.23 11.55 -4.71
CA THR A 63 -22.58 12.11 -4.90
C THR A 63 -23.26 11.52 -6.15
N CYS A 64 -23.22 10.19 -6.29
CA CYS A 64 -23.82 9.46 -7.41
C CYS A 64 -24.61 8.22 -6.94
N GLY A 65 -25.28 7.54 -7.87
CA GLY A 65 -25.89 6.23 -7.64
C GLY A 65 -24.85 5.14 -7.43
N ALA A 66 -25.21 4.10 -6.67
CA ALA A 66 -24.32 2.95 -6.42
C ALA A 66 -23.91 2.23 -7.71
N ASP A 67 -24.79 2.20 -8.71
CA ASP A 67 -24.57 1.66 -10.06
C ASP A 67 -23.64 2.54 -10.91
N GLU A 68 -23.46 3.81 -10.56
CA GLU A 68 -22.62 4.77 -11.29
C GLU A 68 -21.19 4.86 -10.74
N VAL A 69 -20.93 4.32 -9.53
CA VAL A 69 -19.65 4.46 -8.80
C VAL A 69 -18.44 4.09 -9.66
N GLU A 70 -18.50 2.97 -10.37
CA GLU A 70 -17.38 2.50 -11.19
C GLU A 70 -17.07 3.50 -12.32
N THR A 71 -18.08 3.93 -13.06
CA THR A 71 -17.93 4.90 -14.15
C THR A 71 -17.44 6.26 -13.64
N VAL A 72 -18.01 6.74 -12.54
CA VAL A 72 -17.58 8.01 -11.92
C VAL A 72 -16.12 7.92 -11.47
N ARG A 73 -15.74 6.87 -10.74
CA ARG A 73 -14.36 6.62 -10.29
C ARG A 73 -13.36 6.59 -11.46
N GLN A 74 -13.75 5.98 -12.58
CA GLN A 74 -12.91 5.92 -13.79
C GLN A 74 -12.72 7.28 -14.47
N SER A 75 -13.66 8.20 -14.30
CA SER A 75 -13.62 9.54 -14.91
C SER A 75 -12.88 10.59 -14.07
N ILE A 76 -12.74 10.36 -12.76
CA ILE A 76 -12.09 11.31 -11.85
C ILE A 76 -10.56 11.14 -11.96
N PRO A 77 -9.79 12.21 -12.22
CA PRO A 77 -8.33 12.16 -12.18
C PRO A 77 -7.82 11.71 -10.81
N VAL A 78 -6.72 10.97 -10.78
CA VAL A 78 -6.18 10.40 -9.53
C VAL A 78 -5.81 11.47 -8.50
N GLU A 79 -5.37 12.64 -8.94
CA GLU A 79 -5.11 13.80 -8.10
C GLU A 79 -6.37 14.26 -7.37
N GLN A 80 -7.51 14.26 -8.06
CA GLN A 80 -8.80 14.60 -7.46
C GLN A 80 -9.30 13.50 -6.52
N LEU A 81 -9.07 12.22 -6.85
CA LEU A 81 -9.35 11.11 -5.93
C LEU A 81 -8.53 11.23 -4.65
N ALA A 82 -7.25 11.60 -4.74
CA ALA A 82 -6.38 11.82 -3.57
C ALA A 82 -6.89 12.95 -2.68
N MET A 83 -7.25 14.10 -3.26
CA MET A 83 -7.82 15.22 -2.51
C MET A 83 -9.12 14.85 -1.78
N LEU A 84 -9.99 14.07 -2.42
CA LEU A 84 -11.23 13.59 -1.81
C LEU A 84 -10.98 12.57 -0.70
N SER A 85 -10.01 11.67 -0.90
CA SER A 85 -9.77 10.54 0.00
C SER A 85 -8.91 10.88 1.22
N TYR A 86 -8.01 11.87 1.10
CA TYR A 86 -7.04 12.22 2.14
C TYR A 86 -7.44 13.43 3.00
N VAL A 87 -8.68 13.93 2.88
CA VAL A 87 -9.15 15.17 3.52
C VAL A 87 -8.88 15.26 5.04
N ASN A 88 -8.91 14.13 5.76
CA ASN A 88 -8.66 14.07 7.21
C ASN A 88 -7.44 13.20 7.56
N VAL A 89 -6.55 12.95 6.60
CA VAL A 89 -5.31 12.17 6.81
C VAL A 89 -4.16 13.13 7.12
N HIS A 90 -3.54 12.96 8.28
CA HIS A 90 -2.38 13.75 8.68
C HIS A 90 -1.06 13.12 8.26
N ALA A 91 -0.99 11.78 8.30
CA ALA A 91 0.22 11.05 7.97
C ALA A 91 -0.07 9.74 7.24
N LEU A 92 0.75 9.44 6.23
CA LEU A 92 0.80 8.15 5.54
C LEU A 92 2.16 7.50 5.76
N LEU A 93 2.15 6.26 6.27
CA LEU A 93 3.33 5.39 6.33
C LEU A 93 3.21 4.33 5.22
N ILE A 94 3.95 4.56 4.14
CA ILE A 94 3.77 3.83 2.88
C ILE A 94 4.78 2.70 2.79
N ASP A 95 4.28 1.47 2.68
CA ASP A 95 5.06 0.31 2.24
C ASP A 95 5.14 0.33 0.71
N ASP A 96 6.24 0.88 0.21
CA ASP A 96 6.54 1.02 -1.21
C ASP A 96 7.16 -0.24 -1.84
N GLY A 97 7.37 -1.29 -1.04
CA GLY A 97 7.86 -2.58 -1.52
C GLY A 97 6.77 -3.43 -2.18
N TYR A 98 5.52 -3.00 -2.19
CA TYR A 98 4.45 -3.65 -2.94
C TYR A 98 4.25 -2.99 -4.31
N GLN A 99 4.47 -3.76 -5.37
CA GLN A 99 4.24 -3.34 -6.76
C GLN A 99 3.23 -4.29 -7.42
N PRO A 100 2.01 -3.84 -7.73
CA PRO A 100 1.08 -4.61 -8.53
C PRO A 100 1.68 -4.93 -9.91
N ARG A 101 1.44 -6.16 -10.40
CA ARG A 101 2.01 -6.63 -11.67
C ARG A 101 1.53 -5.77 -12.83
N GLY A 102 2.48 -5.25 -13.62
CA GLY A 102 2.20 -4.50 -14.85
C GLY A 102 1.71 -3.08 -14.63
N LEU A 103 1.71 -2.60 -13.38
CA LEU A 103 1.33 -1.23 -13.02
C LEU A 103 2.55 -0.50 -12.48
N VAL A 104 2.45 0.83 -12.44
CA VAL A 104 3.50 1.72 -11.96
C VAL A 104 2.97 2.46 -10.73
N ASN A 105 3.75 2.49 -9.66
CA ASN A 105 3.45 3.27 -8.46
C ASN A 105 3.90 4.73 -8.65
N TYR A 106 3.15 5.68 -8.09
CA TYR A 106 3.63 7.06 -7.97
C TYR A 106 4.86 7.14 -7.03
N PRO A 107 5.77 8.10 -7.23
CA PRO A 107 6.83 8.37 -6.26
C PRO A 107 6.24 8.83 -4.92
N LEU A 108 6.94 8.57 -3.80
CA LEU A 108 6.45 8.93 -2.46
C LEU A 108 6.20 10.44 -2.33
N GLU A 109 7.00 11.26 -3.01
CA GLU A 109 6.89 12.72 -3.03
C GLU A 109 5.56 13.21 -3.63
N TRP A 110 4.90 12.41 -4.47
CA TRP A 110 3.58 12.74 -5.00
C TRP A 110 2.54 12.87 -3.88
N HIS A 111 2.60 11.99 -2.86
CA HIS A 111 1.67 11.99 -1.72
C HIS A 111 1.82 13.24 -0.85
N ALA A 112 3.02 13.82 -0.80
CA ALA A 112 3.31 15.00 0.00
C ALA A 112 2.59 16.26 -0.50
N GLN A 113 1.97 16.20 -1.68
CA GLN A 113 1.09 17.24 -2.21
C GLN A 113 -0.29 17.24 -1.53
N TYR A 114 -0.70 16.11 -0.94
CA TYR A 114 -2.05 15.90 -0.41
C TYR A 114 -2.08 15.62 1.10
N VAL A 115 -0.97 15.14 1.67
CA VAL A 115 -0.88 14.78 3.09
C VAL A 115 0.33 15.48 3.74
N PRO A 116 0.19 16.05 4.96
CA PRO A 116 1.27 16.77 5.63
C PRO A 116 2.54 15.94 5.88
N VAL A 117 2.38 14.66 6.22
CA VAL A 117 3.48 13.76 6.56
C VAL A 117 3.43 12.51 5.70
N VAL A 118 4.49 12.26 4.94
CA VAL A 118 4.68 11.02 4.18
C VAL A 118 6.00 10.40 4.63
N LYS A 119 5.94 9.14 5.02
CA LYS A 119 7.10 8.37 5.47
C LYS A 119 7.07 6.97 4.90
N ARG A 120 8.24 6.33 4.88
CA ARG A 120 8.46 5.04 4.25
C ARG A 120 8.45 3.91 5.28
N ILE A 121 7.75 2.83 4.95
CA ILE A 121 7.86 1.53 5.58
C ILE A 121 8.72 0.65 4.68
N TYR A 122 9.89 0.25 5.18
CA TYR A 122 10.90 -0.45 4.40
C TYR A 122 10.64 -1.97 4.41
N ARG A 123 10.24 -2.53 3.27
CA ARG A 123 9.88 -3.95 3.14
C ARG A 123 11.12 -4.84 3.05
N ILE A 124 11.39 -5.58 4.11
CA ILE A 124 12.64 -6.33 4.31
C ILE A 124 12.93 -7.26 3.12
N GLU A 125 11.98 -8.12 2.74
CA GLU A 125 12.23 -9.16 1.73
C GLU A 125 12.50 -8.60 0.33
N VAL A 126 11.91 -7.45 0.00
CA VAL A 126 12.09 -6.79 -1.31
C VAL A 126 13.41 -6.03 -1.35
N GLU A 127 13.81 -5.44 -0.24
CA GLU A 127 15.05 -4.66 -0.17
C GLU A 127 16.27 -5.57 -0.03
N VAL A 128 16.14 -6.65 0.74
CA VAL A 128 17.17 -7.69 0.84
C VAL A 128 17.40 -8.38 -0.50
N SER A 129 16.35 -8.64 -1.29
CA SER A 129 16.52 -9.31 -2.59
C SER A 129 17.39 -8.50 -3.55
N LYS A 130 17.33 -7.16 -3.51
CA LYS A 130 18.18 -6.29 -4.35
C LYS A 130 19.67 -6.52 -4.13
N PHE A 131 20.09 -6.79 -2.90
CA PHE A 131 21.49 -7.12 -2.59
C PHE A 131 21.83 -8.53 -3.06
N ILE A 132 20.93 -9.50 -2.84
CA ILE A 132 21.13 -10.89 -3.27
C ILE A 132 21.22 -10.99 -4.80
N ASP A 133 20.43 -10.21 -5.53
CA ASP A 133 20.39 -10.20 -7.00
C ASP A 133 21.61 -9.47 -7.60
N ASP A 134 22.33 -8.65 -6.82
CA ASP A 134 23.56 -7.99 -7.24
C ASP A 134 24.78 -8.92 -7.11
N VAL A 135 24.88 -9.86 -8.05
CA VAL A 135 25.98 -10.82 -8.18
C VAL A 135 27.34 -10.18 -8.52
N SER A 136 27.38 -8.85 -8.75
CA SER A 136 28.62 -8.15 -9.04
C SER A 136 29.41 -7.78 -7.79
N ASN A 137 28.78 -7.82 -6.61
CA ASN A 137 29.38 -7.45 -5.35
C ASN A 137 29.58 -8.68 -4.43
N PRO A 138 30.82 -9.19 -4.30
CA PRO A 138 31.10 -10.39 -3.48
C PRO A 138 30.76 -10.24 -2.00
N ALA A 139 30.59 -9.03 -1.48
CA ALA A 139 30.15 -8.85 -0.10
C ALA A 139 28.72 -9.42 0.11
N TYR A 140 27.89 -9.45 -0.94
CA TYR A 140 26.51 -9.94 -0.85
C TYR A 140 26.39 -11.47 -0.93
N ASP A 141 27.50 -12.19 -1.15
CA ASP A 141 27.54 -13.66 -1.12
C ASP A 141 27.37 -14.24 0.30
N THR A 142 27.33 -13.38 1.33
CA THR A 142 27.21 -13.79 2.74
C THR A 142 26.04 -13.11 3.44
N ILE A 143 25.43 -13.81 4.40
CA ILE A 143 24.34 -13.26 5.24
C ILE A 143 24.81 -11.99 5.97
N ASP A 144 26.03 -12.00 6.50
CA ASP A 144 26.58 -10.86 7.25
C ASP A 144 26.78 -9.64 6.34
N GLY A 145 27.25 -9.83 5.11
CA GLY A 145 27.42 -8.73 4.16
C GLY A 145 26.09 -8.16 3.68
N VAL A 146 25.09 -9.01 3.38
CA VAL A 146 23.72 -8.54 3.06
C VAL A 146 23.11 -7.79 4.25
N ARG A 147 23.27 -8.30 5.48
CA ARG A 147 22.80 -7.60 6.69
C ARG A 147 23.47 -6.24 6.83
N ALA A 148 24.79 -6.17 6.68
CA ALA A 148 25.55 -4.92 6.78
C ALA A 148 25.11 -3.89 5.73
N ALA A 149 24.85 -4.35 4.50
CA ALA A 149 24.36 -3.51 3.40
C ALA A 149 22.95 -2.96 3.68
N PHE A 150 22.03 -3.82 4.13
CA PHE A 150 20.68 -3.42 4.51
C PHE A 150 20.69 -2.37 5.63
N GLU A 151 21.47 -2.59 6.69
CA GLU A 151 21.61 -1.62 7.77
C GLU A 151 22.25 -0.30 7.30
N ALA A 152 23.22 -0.37 6.38
CA ALA A 152 23.83 0.82 5.80
C ALA A 152 22.82 1.63 4.98
N ALA A 153 21.95 0.96 4.20
CA ALA A 153 20.88 1.61 3.47
C ALA A 153 19.89 2.32 4.40
N VAL A 154 19.47 1.67 5.49
CA VAL A 154 18.59 2.29 6.50
C VAL A 154 19.26 3.50 7.16
N ARG A 155 20.57 3.42 7.48
CA ARG A 155 21.31 4.55 8.06
C ARG A 155 21.46 5.72 7.08
N ALA A 156 21.61 5.44 5.78
CA ALA A 156 21.82 6.45 4.74
C ALA A 156 20.54 7.18 4.31
N ASP A 157 19.36 6.68 4.65
CA ASP A 157 18.07 7.25 4.25
C ASP A 157 17.72 8.57 4.97
N HIS A 158 18.41 8.90 6.07
CA HIS A 158 18.27 10.17 6.80
C HIS A 158 16.83 10.48 7.31
N GLY A 159 16.04 9.45 7.61
CA GLY A 159 14.78 9.58 8.38
C GLY A 159 13.49 9.63 7.55
N SER A 160 13.55 9.20 6.28
CA SER A 160 12.36 8.89 5.48
C SER A 160 11.75 7.55 5.93
N ILE A 161 12.58 6.55 6.21
CA ILE A 161 12.24 5.23 6.75
C ILE A 161 11.92 5.38 8.23
N VAL A 162 10.70 4.99 8.61
CA VAL A 162 10.22 5.05 9.99
C VAL A 162 9.74 3.71 10.53
N GLY A 163 9.76 2.67 9.69
CA GLY A 163 9.38 1.32 10.09
C GLY A 163 9.88 0.28 9.10
N LEU A 164 9.90 -0.97 9.54
CA LEU A 164 10.21 -2.13 8.73
C LEU A 164 8.95 -2.99 8.58
N LYS A 165 8.78 -3.61 7.42
CA LYS A 165 7.73 -4.60 7.17
C LYS A 165 8.35 -5.91 6.71
N SER A 166 7.99 -7.00 7.37
CA SER A 166 8.22 -8.35 6.86
C SER A 166 6.93 -8.91 6.26
N VAL A 167 7.05 -9.60 5.13
CA VAL A 167 5.99 -10.38 4.49
C VAL A 167 6.19 -11.88 4.66
N VAL A 168 6.96 -12.31 5.67
CA VAL A 168 7.30 -13.71 5.92
C VAL A 168 6.08 -14.63 6.05
N CYS A 169 4.95 -14.13 6.58
CA CYS A 169 3.70 -14.89 6.64
C CYS A 169 3.21 -15.35 5.27
N TYR A 170 3.42 -14.54 4.22
CA TYR A 170 3.05 -14.85 2.84
C TYR A 170 4.08 -15.74 2.13
N ARG A 171 5.21 -16.06 2.77
CA ARG A 171 6.32 -16.83 2.18
C ARG A 171 6.46 -18.19 2.84
N THR A 172 6.66 -18.19 4.16
CA THR A 172 7.00 -19.39 4.94
C THR A 172 6.08 -19.59 6.15
N GLY A 173 5.09 -18.70 6.34
CA GLY A 173 4.29 -18.66 7.56
C GLY A 173 5.02 -18.01 8.74
N LEU A 174 4.36 -17.94 9.89
CA LEU A 174 4.84 -17.24 11.10
C LEU A 174 5.49 -18.16 12.14
N SER A 175 5.73 -19.43 11.82
CA SER A 175 6.43 -20.36 12.71
C SER A 175 7.95 -20.09 12.72
N ILE A 176 8.34 -18.86 13.06
CA ILE A 176 9.73 -18.38 13.03
C ILE A 176 10.51 -19.03 14.18
N GLN A 177 11.59 -19.71 13.82
CA GLN A 177 12.54 -20.28 14.78
C GLN A 177 13.74 -19.34 14.97
N ARG A 178 14.43 -19.48 16.10
CA ARG A 178 15.71 -18.78 16.29
C ARG A 178 16.71 -19.28 15.23
N PRO A 179 17.58 -18.41 14.70
CA PRO A 179 18.68 -18.85 13.85
C PRO A 179 19.49 -19.93 14.57
N TYR A 180 19.89 -20.98 13.85
CA TYR A 180 20.88 -21.94 14.36
C TYR A 180 22.20 -21.16 14.56
N THR A 181 22.67 -21.08 15.80
CA THR A 181 23.96 -20.49 16.17
C THR A 181 25.12 -21.37 15.74
#